data_AF-A0A948S9J3-F1
#
_entry.id   AF-A0A948S9J3-F1
#
_cell.length_a   1.000
_cell.length_b   1.000
_cell.length_c   1.000
_cell.angle_alpha   90.00
_cell.angle_beta   90.00
_cell.angle_gamma   90.00
#
_symmetry.space_group_name_H-M   'P 1'
#
loop_
_entity.id
_entity.type
_entity.pdbx_description
1 polymer ?
#
loop_
_entity_poly.entity_id
_entity_poly.type
_entity_poly.pdbx_seq_one_letter_code
_entity_poly.pdbx_strand_id
1 'polypeptide(L)'
;MTIRFDTRRLEAAMRTYQLATLKDSEEVLRSAARNFIKRAASVTPPSTGKLDSESKKRGEAAIKGDLNSIFVGLSPSLFRKFNAMRQQGISEMKTKLGKTLIEPTDVAVPSIKGWHYANRRRNGRVRGGRRAVANIRAVVLAARKKAYANDVLKKVGMLAAGWNASAEKLGTRLPAWIVRHGTGGGKCAVTVTRTKVHIRMENIVGFAAKVAGLKRRIQWALDVQANALDRAVDNILRKAGRSAGFRR
;
A
#
# COMPACT_ATOMS: atom_id res chain seq x y z
N MET A 1 -16.15 5.19 8.91
CA MET A 1 -16.76 4.20 7.99
C MET A 1 -16.13 2.85 8.26
N THR A 2 -16.90 1.88 8.73
CA THR A 2 -16.44 0.52 8.99
C THR A 2 -16.78 -0.36 7.79
N ILE A 3 -15.78 -0.94 7.13
CA ILE A 3 -16.00 -1.90 6.04
C ILE A 3 -16.04 -3.30 6.64
N ARG A 4 -17.18 -3.98 6.52
CA ARG A 4 -17.31 -5.40 6.86
C ARG A 4 -17.04 -6.25 5.61
N PHE A 5 -16.42 -7.40 5.82
CA PHE A 5 -16.09 -8.38 4.79
C PHE A 5 -16.90 -9.65 5.03
N ASP A 6 -17.23 -10.37 3.96
CA ASP A 6 -17.95 -11.64 4.05
C ASP A 6 -16.96 -12.75 4.38
N THR A 7 -17.12 -13.36 5.56
CA THR A 7 -16.24 -14.43 6.07
C THR A 7 -16.85 -15.81 5.93
N ARG A 8 -18.10 -15.94 5.46
CA ARG A 8 -18.85 -17.23 5.48
C ARG A 8 -18.12 -18.34 4.75
N ARG A 9 -17.54 -18.05 3.57
CA ARG A 9 -16.77 -19.02 2.78
C ARG A 9 -15.51 -19.49 3.53
N LEU A 10 -14.79 -18.57 4.16
CA LEU A 10 -13.60 -18.90 4.94
C LEU A 10 -13.96 -19.73 6.18
N GLU A 11 -15.04 -19.37 6.86
CA GLU A 11 -15.55 -20.11 8.02
C GLU A 11 -15.95 -21.54 7.66
N ALA A 12 -16.65 -21.74 6.55
CA ALA A 12 -16.98 -23.07 6.04
C ALA A 12 -15.72 -23.89 5.72
N ALA A 13 -14.76 -23.32 4.99
CA ALA A 13 -13.51 -23.99 4.65
C ALA A 13 -12.67 -24.35 5.90
N MET A 14 -12.66 -23.50 6.92
CA MET A 14 -11.99 -23.79 8.20
C MET A 14 -12.64 -24.97 8.92
N ARG A 15 -13.98 -25.07 8.95
CA ARG A 15 -14.69 -26.21 9.55
C ARG A 15 -14.36 -27.52 8.84
N THR A 16 -14.41 -27.53 7.52
CA THR A 16 -14.05 -28.72 6.72
C THR A 16 -12.60 -29.12 6.95
N TYR A 17 -11.68 -28.15 6.96
CA TYR A 17 -10.27 -28.40 7.27
C TYR A 17 -10.06 -28.94 8.69
N GLN A 18 -10.80 -28.41 9.66
CA GLN A 18 -10.76 -28.89 11.04
C GLN A 18 -11.20 -30.37 11.11
N LEU A 19 -12.34 -30.72 10.51
CA LEU A 19 -12.84 -32.10 10.49
C LEU A 19 -11.86 -33.06 9.82
N ALA A 20 -11.22 -32.63 8.73
CA ALA A 20 -10.25 -33.46 8.01
C ALA A 20 -8.91 -33.65 8.76
N THR A 21 -8.55 -32.76 9.67
CA THR A 21 -7.25 -32.78 10.38
C THR A 21 -7.35 -33.10 11.86
N LEU A 22 -8.56 -33.09 12.43
CA LEU A 22 -8.83 -33.19 13.87
C LEU A 22 -8.08 -32.15 14.72
N LYS A 23 -7.67 -31.04 14.10
CA LYS A 23 -6.98 -29.94 14.80
C LYS A 23 -7.94 -29.16 15.68
N ASP A 24 -7.37 -28.50 16.67
CA ASP A 24 -8.12 -27.56 17.51
C ASP A 24 -8.60 -26.34 16.70
N SER A 25 -9.82 -25.86 16.99
CA SER A 25 -10.43 -24.72 16.29
C SER A 25 -9.59 -23.44 16.41
N GLU A 26 -8.97 -23.21 17.57
CA GLU A 26 -8.11 -22.04 17.79
C GLU A 26 -6.86 -22.14 16.91
N GLU A 27 -6.23 -23.32 16.83
CA GLU A 27 -5.07 -23.54 15.97
C GLU A 27 -5.40 -23.25 14.50
N VAL A 28 -6.51 -23.79 14.00
CA VAL A 28 -6.97 -23.59 12.62
C VAL A 28 -7.24 -22.10 12.37
N LEU A 29 -7.96 -21.43 13.26
CA LEU A 29 -8.30 -20.02 13.12
C LEU A 29 -7.05 -19.14 13.13
N ARG A 30 -6.12 -19.36 14.07
CA ARG A 30 -4.86 -18.62 14.15
C ARG A 30 -4.03 -18.84 12.89
N SER A 31 -3.92 -20.08 12.41
CA SER A 31 -3.20 -20.40 11.17
C SER A 31 -3.80 -19.68 9.95
N ALA A 32 -5.12 -19.74 9.79
CA ALA A 32 -5.84 -19.06 8.72
C ALA A 32 -5.66 -17.53 8.81
N ALA A 33 -5.75 -16.96 10.00
CA ALA A 33 -5.58 -15.53 10.23
C ALA A 33 -4.17 -15.04 9.90
N ARG A 34 -3.12 -15.79 10.28
CA ARG A 34 -1.72 -15.49 9.92
C ARG A 34 -1.54 -15.42 8.40
N ASN A 35 -2.10 -16.39 7.68
CA ASN A 35 -2.01 -16.43 6.22
C ASN A 35 -2.84 -15.33 5.56
N PHE A 36 -4.03 -15.04 6.10
CA PHE A 36 -4.85 -13.92 5.66
C PHE A 36 -4.09 -12.59 5.79
N ILE A 37 -3.41 -12.32 6.92
CA ILE A 37 -2.62 -11.09 7.11
C ILE A 37 -1.58 -10.92 6.00
N LYS A 38 -0.85 -11.98 5.65
CA LYS A 38 0.15 -11.93 4.57
C LYS A 38 -0.49 -11.58 3.22
N ARG A 39 -1.64 -12.18 2.91
CA ARG A 39 -2.39 -11.91 1.67
C ARG A 39 -3.00 -10.52 1.65
N ALA A 40 -3.58 -10.07 2.76
CA ALA A 40 -4.13 -8.74 2.92
C ALA A 40 -3.03 -7.67 2.72
N ALA A 41 -1.86 -7.86 3.33
CA ALA A 41 -0.70 -7.00 3.11
C ALA A 41 -0.22 -7.03 1.65
N SER A 42 -0.21 -8.19 0.99
CA SER A 42 0.23 -8.32 -0.40
C SER A 42 -0.71 -7.71 -1.43
N VAL A 43 -1.98 -7.49 -1.11
CA VAL A 43 -2.91 -6.76 -2.00
C VAL A 43 -3.10 -5.30 -1.63
N THR A 44 -2.49 -4.88 -0.52
CA THR A 44 -2.51 -3.51 -0.04
C THR A 44 -1.40 -2.70 -0.75
N PRO A 45 -1.72 -1.56 -1.38
CA PRO A 45 -0.71 -0.70 -2.00
C PRO A 45 0.47 -0.38 -1.05
N PRO A 46 1.72 -0.36 -1.55
CA PRO A 46 2.11 -0.38 -2.97
C PRO A 46 2.15 -1.77 -3.62
N SER A 47 1.85 -2.84 -2.87
CA SER A 47 1.87 -4.19 -3.42
C SER A 47 0.66 -4.48 -4.33
N THR A 48 0.86 -5.42 -5.26
CA THR A 48 -0.11 -5.87 -6.26
C THR A 48 -0.15 -7.40 -6.34
N GLY A 49 0.00 -8.08 -5.21
CA GLY A 49 -0.06 -9.54 -5.07
C GLY A 49 1.22 -10.18 -4.53
N LYS A 50 2.36 -9.48 -4.57
CA LYS A 50 3.65 -9.96 -4.05
C LYS A 50 4.24 -9.01 -3.03
N LEU A 51 4.59 -9.50 -1.86
CA LEU A 51 5.04 -8.67 -0.74
C LEU A 51 6.58 -8.62 -0.70
N ASP A 52 7.18 -7.99 -1.71
CA ASP A 52 8.63 -7.96 -1.97
C ASP A 52 9.23 -6.55 -1.99
N SER A 53 10.56 -6.48 -2.09
CA SER A 53 11.31 -5.23 -2.25
C SER A 53 10.95 -4.49 -3.54
N GLU A 54 10.60 -5.22 -4.60
CA GLU A 54 10.15 -4.63 -5.87
C GLU A 54 8.84 -3.87 -5.74
N SER A 55 7.91 -4.35 -4.92
CA SER A 55 6.67 -3.63 -4.62
C SER A 55 6.93 -2.32 -3.89
N LYS A 56 7.92 -2.28 -2.98
CA LYS A 56 8.38 -1.02 -2.38
C LYS A 56 8.96 -0.10 -3.44
N LYS A 57 9.90 -0.57 -4.26
CA LYS A 57 10.54 0.22 -5.34
C LYS A 57 9.52 0.79 -6.33
N ARG A 58 8.51 0.01 -6.74
CA ARG A 58 7.41 0.48 -7.60
C ARG A 58 6.61 1.61 -6.94
N GLY A 59 6.30 1.49 -5.65
CA GLY A 59 5.65 2.54 -4.88
C GLY A 59 6.49 3.83 -4.84
N GLU A 60 7.78 3.70 -4.57
CA GLU A 60 8.74 4.81 -4.55
C GLU A 60 8.89 5.47 -5.92
N ALA A 61 9.01 4.68 -7.00
CA ALA A 61 9.10 5.17 -8.36
C ALA A 61 7.84 5.96 -8.76
N ALA A 62 6.65 5.47 -8.39
CA ALA A 62 5.41 6.16 -8.67
C ALA A 62 5.30 7.50 -7.92
N ILE A 63 5.78 7.58 -6.66
CA ILE A 63 5.87 8.84 -5.93
C ILE A 63 6.85 9.81 -6.60
N LYS A 64 8.03 9.32 -7.02
CA LYS A 64 9.01 10.15 -7.73
C LYS A 64 8.44 10.69 -9.05
N GLY A 65 7.72 9.86 -9.80
CA GLY A 65 7.00 10.26 -11.01
C GLY A 65 5.96 11.35 -10.73
N ASP A 66 5.12 11.14 -9.71
CA ASP A 66 4.12 12.12 -9.25
C ASP A 66 4.79 13.46 -8.91
N LEU A 67 5.87 13.46 -8.10
CA LEU A 67 6.60 14.67 -7.72
C LEU A 67 7.32 15.33 -8.92
N ASN A 68 7.87 14.55 -9.84
CA ASN A 68 8.50 15.08 -11.04
C ASN A 68 7.50 15.73 -12.00
N SER A 69 6.25 15.28 -11.99
CA SER A 69 5.19 15.88 -12.81
C SER A 69 4.76 17.28 -12.35
N ILE A 70 5.01 17.65 -11.08
CA ILE A 70 4.57 18.93 -10.50
C ILE A 70 5.70 19.81 -9.98
N PHE A 71 6.94 19.32 -9.94
CA PHE A 71 8.09 20.09 -9.45
C PHE A 71 9.26 20.08 -10.43
N VAL A 72 9.81 21.27 -10.70
CA VAL A 72 11.11 21.47 -11.34
C VAL A 72 12.14 21.77 -10.24
N GLY A 73 13.17 20.93 -10.15
CA GLY A 73 14.24 21.12 -9.16
C GLY A 73 15.45 21.80 -9.81
N LEU A 74 15.81 23.00 -9.36
CA LEU A 74 16.96 23.76 -9.88
C LEU A 74 18.13 23.77 -8.88
N SER A 75 19.35 23.86 -9.39
CA SER A 75 20.52 24.18 -8.56
C SER A 75 20.40 25.58 -7.96
N PRO A 76 21.14 25.93 -6.90
CA PRO A 76 21.11 27.27 -6.32
C PRO A 76 21.39 28.39 -7.33
N SER A 77 22.36 28.19 -8.24
CA SER A 77 22.71 29.16 -9.28
C SER A 77 21.58 29.34 -10.30
N LEU A 78 21.01 28.24 -10.80
CA LEU A 78 19.89 28.28 -11.74
C LEU A 78 18.62 28.86 -11.10
N PHE A 79 18.38 28.58 -9.81
CA PHE A 79 17.24 29.13 -9.09
C PHE A 79 17.34 30.65 -8.90
N ARG A 80 18.55 31.17 -8.57
CA ARG A 80 18.80 32.63 -8.55
C ARG A 80 18.58 33.25 -9.93
N LYS A 81 19.12 32.62 -10.99
CA LYS A 81 18.92 33.07 -12.37
C LYS A 81 17.44 33.11 -12.75
N PHE A 82 16.68 32.07 -12.40
CA PHE A 82 15.23 32.01 -12.63
C PHE A 82 14.49 33.18 -11.96
N ASN A 83 14.80 33.48 -10.69
CA ASN A 83 14.16 34.61 -10.00
C ASN A 83 14.52 35.96 -10.63
N ALA A 84 15.79 36.16 -11.03
CA ALA A 84 16.22 37.37 -11.73
C ALA A 84 15.53 37.52 -13.10
N MET A 85 15.44 36.44 -13.88
CA MET A 85 14.73 36.42 -15.17
C MET A 85 13.26 36.79 -15.00
N ARG A 86 12.60 36.31 -13.95
CA ARG A 86 11.20 36.65 -13.65
C ARG A 86 11.02 38.13 -13.30
N GLN A 87 11.96 38.74 -12.59
CA GLN A 87 11.95 40.20 -12.33
C GLN A 87 12.08 41.02 -13.62
N GLN A 88 12.73 40.48 -14.64
CA GLN A 88 12.88 41.09 -15.97
C GLN A 88 11.75 40.73 -16.95
N GLY A 89 10.69 40.05 -16.49
CA GLY A 89 9.58 39.63 -17.36
C GLY A 89 9.90 38.44 -18.29
N ILE A 90 11.08 37.83 -18.18
CA ILE A 90 11.46 36.66 -18.98
C ILE A 90 10.84 35.41 -18.35
N SER A 91 10.02 34.72 -19.14
CA SER A 91 9.19 33.62 -18.65
C SER A 91 9.72 32.21 -18.97
N GLU A 92 10.63 32.06 -19.94
CA GLU A 92 11.16 30.76 -20.35
C GLU A 92 12.66 30.62 -20.06
N MET A 93 13.10 29.44 -19.63
CA MET A 93 14.52 29.08 -19.53
C MET A 93 14.80 27.83 -20.35
N LYS A 94 15.76 27.91 -21.28
CA LYS A 94 16.23 26.77 -22.08
C LYS A 94 17.60 26.29 -21.60
N THR A 95 17.86 25.00 -21.79
CA THR A 95 19.18 24.39 -21.63
C THR A 95 20.12 24.82 -22.77
N LYS A 96 21.42 24.55 -22.63
CA LYS A 96 22.42 24.79 -23.70
C LYS A 96 22.08 24.07 -25.03
N LEU A 97 21.35 22.96 -24.95
CA LEU A 97 20.89 22.17 -26.09
C LEU A 97 19.53 22.63 -26.64
N GLY A 98 19.05 23.82 -26.25
CA GLY A 98 17.77 24.38 -26.70
C GLY A 98 16.52 23.75 -26.07
N LYS A 99 16.64 22.70 -25.24
CA LYS A 99 15.49 22.09 -24.55
C LYS A 99 14.93 23.01 -23.47
N THR A 100 13.61 23.21 -23.43
CA THR A 100 12.93 23.99 -22.40
C THR A 100 13.10 23.32 -21.03
N LEU A 101 13.71 24.05 -20.10
CA LEU A 101 13.90 23.65 -18.71
C LEU A 101 12.74 24.15 -17.84
N ILE A 102 12.33 25.40 -18.06
CA ILE A 102 11.25 26.09 -17.34
C ILE A 102 10.29 26.66 -18.38
N GLU A 103 9.01 26.34 -18.24
CA GLU A 103 7.93 26.84 -19.09
C GLU A 103 7.41 28.19 -18.58
N PRO A 104 6.84 29.05 -19.45
CA PRO A 104 6.25 30.33 -19.04
C PRO A 104 5.22 30.24 -17.91
N THR A 105 4.51 29.10 -17.83
CA THR A 105 3.49 28.79 -16.84
C THR A 105 4.05 28.35 -15.49
N ASP A 106 5.32 27.95 -15.39
CA ASP A 106 5.91 27.41 -14.16
C ASP A 106 6.11 28.51 -13.10
N VAL A 107 5.73 28.25 -11.85
CA VAL A 107 5.71 29.26 -10.78
C VAL A 107 6.66 28.94 -9.63
N ALA A 108 7.25 29.97 -9.03
CA ALA A 108 7.91 29.82 -7.73
C ALA A 108 6.85 29.62 -6.65
N VAL A 109 7.08 28.70 -5.71
CA VAL A 109 6.14 28.44 -4.61
C VAL A 109 6.80 28.57 -3.24
N PRO A 110 6.12 29.15 -2.25
CA PRO A 110 6.68 29.27 -0.90
C PRO A 110 6.78 27.90 -0.20
N SER A 111 5.80 27.02 -0.42
CA SER A 111 5.69 25.72 0.24
C SER A 111 5.53 24.56 -0.74
N ILE A 112 6.54 23.67 -0.79
CA ILE A 112 6.49 22.41 -1.54
C ILE A 112 5.32 21.53 -1.06
N LYS A 113 5.12 21.46 0.26
CA LYS A 113 4.07 20.62 0.85
C LYS A 113 2.67 21.15 0.48
N GLY A 114 2.48 22.47 0.55
CA GLY A 114 1.23 23.12 0.14
C GLY A 114 0.90 22.87 -1.32
N TRP A 115 1.89 23.11 -2.21
CA TRP A 115 1.73 22.85 -3.65
C TRP A 115 1.40 21.39 -3.97
N HIS A 116 2.11 20.45 -3.34
CA HIS A 116 1.85 19.03 -3.53
C HIS A 116 0.41 18.68 -3.10
N TYR A 117 -0.05 19.15 -1.95
CA TYR A 117 -1.41 18.86 -1.48
C TYR A 117 -2.51 19.47 -2.34
N ALA A 118 -2.32 20.71 -2.82
CA ALA A 118 -3.25 21.34 -3.76
C ALA A 118 -3.41 20.54 -5.06
N ASN A 119 -2.36 19.83 -5.49
CA ASN A 119 -2.36 19.03 -6.71
C ASN A 119 -2.73 17.54 -6.51
N ARG A 120 -3.11 17.13 -5.29
CA ARG A 120 -3.55 15.76 -5.01
C ARG A 120 -5.01 15.56 -5.38
N ARG A 121 -5.28 14.46 -6.05
CA ARG A 121 -6.64 13.92 -6.26
C ARG A 121 -7.20 13.39 -4.95
N ARG A 122 -8.51 13.14 -4.93
CA ARG A 122 -9.22 12.50 -3.80
C ARG A 122 -8.62 11.15 -3.40
N ASN A 123 -8.03 10.41 -4.35
CA ASN A 123 -7.34 9.13 -4.11
C ASN A 123 -5.91 9.30 -3.55
N GLY A 124 -5.46 10.53 -3.31
CA GLY A 124 -4.17 10.86 -2.72
C GLY A 124 -2.98 10.89 -3.68
N ARG A 125 -3.18 10.59 -4.96
CA ARG A 125 -2.16 10.70 -6.03
C ARG A 125 -2.16 12.08 -6.66
N VAL A 126 -1.07 12.49 -7.28
CA VAL A 126 -1.00 13.74 -8.05
C VAL A 126 -1.68 13.54 -9.41
N ARG A 127 -2.25 14.61 -10.00
CA ARG A 127 -2.64 14.58 -11.41
C ARG A 127 -1.36 14.54 -12.27
N GLY A 128 -0.94 13.35 -12.69
CA GLY A 128 0.11 13.24 -13.70
C GLY A 128 -0.37 13.71 -15.08
N GLY A 129 0.56 14.27 -15.86
CA GLY A 129 0.36 14.64 -17.27
C GLY A 129 -0.43 15.93 -17.51
N ARG A 130 -0.73 16.20 -18.79
CA ARG A 130 -1.31 17.44 -19.34
C ARG A 130 -2.68 17.89 -18.79
N ARG A 131 -3.18 17.23 -17.73
CA ARG A 131 -4.48 17.47 -17.08
C ARG A 131 -4.36 17.88 -15.60
N ALA A 132 -3.14 18.05 -15.07
CA ALA A 132 -2.94 18.89 -13.88
C ALA A 132 -3.43 20.30 -14.25
N VAL A 133 -4.03 21.02 -13.29
CA VAL A 133 -4.59 22.36 -13.52
C VAL A 133 -3.51 23.22 -14.21
N ALA A 134 -3.71 23.48 -15.51
CA ALA A 134 -2.89 24.32 -16.40
C ALA A 134 -1.40 23.96 -16.65
N ASN A 135 -0.96 22.69 -16.60
CA ASN A 135 0.47 22.31 -16.84
C ASN A 135 1.48 23.05 -15.93
N ILE A 136 1.03 23.65 -14.83
CA ILE A 136 1.88 24.49 -13.99
C ILE A 136 2.73 23.58 -13.10
N ARG A 137 4.07 23.68 -13.21
CA ARG A 137 4.98 23.06 -12.24
C ARG A 137 5.49 24.13 -11.28
N ALA A 138 5.76 23.69 -10.06
CA ALA A 138 6.43 24.51 -9.07
C ALA A 138 7.94 24.43 -9.25
N VAL A 139 8.57 25.58 -9.46
CA VAL A 139 10.03 25.73 -9.49
C VAL A 139 10.55 25.86 -8.06
N VAL A 140 11.44 24.95 -7.68
CA VAL A 140 11.97 24.85 -6.32
C VAL A 140 13.46 24.51 -6.34
N LEU A 141 14.16 24.77 -5.24
CA LEU A 141 15.53 24.28 -5.07
C LEU A 141 15.56 22.74 -5.11
N ALA A 142 16.48 22.18 -5.88
CA ALA A 142 16.65 20.73 -6.04
C ALA A 142 16.89 20.03 -4.69
N ALA A 143 17.64 20.66 -3.78
CA ALA A 143 17.84 20.15 -2.42
C ALA A 143 16.52 20.06 -1.63
N ARG A 144 15.68 21.10 -1.67
CA ARG A 144 14.35 21.10 -1.02
C ARG A 144 13.42 20.05 -1.64
N LYS A 145 13.44 19.89 -2.97
CA LYS A 145 12.69 18.83 -3.67
C LYS A 145 13.14 17.44 -3.22
N LYS A 146 14.45 17.19 -3.14
CA LYS A 146 15.04 15.92 -2.69
C LYS A 146 14.67 15.60 -1.24
N ALA A 147 14.81 16.57 -0.34
CA ALA A 147 14.43 16.43 1.07
C ALA A 147 12.94 16.06 1.20
N TYR A 148 12.07 16.81 0.53
CA TYR A 148 10.64 16.54 0.53
C TYR A 148 10.29 15.17 -0.06
N ALA A 149 10.92 14.79 -1.18
CA ALA A 149 10.74 13.48 -1.77
C ALA A 149 11.09 12.37 -0.78
N ASN A 150 12.23 12.47 -0.08
CA ASN A 150 12.63 11.50 0.94
C ASN A 150 11.59 11.40 2.06
N ASP A 151 11.01 12.50 2.51
CA ASP A 151 9.96 12.48 3.54
C ASP A 151 8.65 11.83 3.07
N VAL A 152 8.30 11.98 1.80
CA VAL A 152 7.15 11.27 1.22
C VAL A 152 7.47 9.78 1.04
N LEU A 153 8.67 9.43 0.60
CA LEU A 153 9.12 8.03 0.42
C LEU A 153 9.17 7.26 1.74
N LYS A 154 9.49 7.93 2.86
CA LYS A 154 9.40 7.33 4.20
C LYS A 154 8.00 6.78 4.50
N LYS A 155 6.94 7.35 3.90
CA LYS A 155 5.53 6.93 4.11
C LYS A 155 5.14 5.71 3.27
N VAL A 156 6.00 5.21 2.39
CA VAL A 156 5.75 3.97 1.65
C VAL A 156 5.60 2.81 2.63
N GLY A 157 4.46 2.11 2.51
CA GLY A 157 4.07 1.00 3.39
C GLY A 157 3.15 1.38 4.54
N MET A 158 2.88 2.66 4.78
CA MET A 158 1.99 3.12 5.86
C MET A 158 0.61 2.46 5.81
N LEU A 159 0.03 2.27 4.62
CA LEU A 159 -1.28 1.63 4.48
C LEU A 159 -1.25 0.14 4.86
N ALA A 160 -0.21 -0.57 4.41
CA ALA A 160 -0.03 -1.99 4.74
C ALA A 160 0.33 -2.17 6.23
N ALA A 161 0.93 -1.16 6.86
CA ALA A 161 1.23 -1.17 8.29
C ALA A 161 -0.02 -1.22 9.18
N GLY A 162 -1.21 -0.93 8.64
CA GLY A 162 -2.45 -1.20 9.35
C GLY A 162 -2.70 -2.68 9.68
N TRP A 163 -1.90 -3.59 9.12
CA TRP A 163 -1.91 -5.01 9.49
C TRP A 163 -0.87 -5.39 10.56
N ASN A 164 0.01 -4.47 10.97
CA ASN A 164 1.11 -4.77 11.91
C ASN A 164 0.59 -5.22 13.28
N ALA A 165 -0.46 -4.58 13.81
CA ALA A 165 -1.05 -4.97 15.10
C ALA A 165 -1.54 -6.43 15.09
N SER A 166 -2.17 -6.85 14.00
CA SER A 166 -2.61 -8.24 13.83
C SER A 166 -1.44 -9.19 13.59
N ALA A 167 -0.43 -8.74 12.83
CA ALA A 167 0.77 -9.52 12.56
C ALA A 167 1.54 -9.82 13.85
N GLU A 168 1.75 -8.82 14.70
CA GLU A 168 2.39 -8.96 16.00
C GLU A 168 1.60 -9.91 16.91
N LYS A 169 0.30 -9.63 17.11
CA LYS A 169 -0.55 -10.42 18.00
C LYS A 169 -0.71 -11.89 17.57
N LEU A 170 -0.61 -12.17 16.28
CA LEU A 170 -0.75 -13.52 15.72
C LEU A 170 0.60 -14.14 15.33
N GLY A 171 1.74 -13.52 15.62
CA GLY A 171 3.06 -14.08 15.34
C GLY A 171 3.37 -14.24 13.84
N THR A 172 2.92 -13.30 13.00
CA THR A 172 3.24 -13.24 11.57
C THR A 172 4.29 -12.17 11.28
N ARG A 173 5.29 -12.53 10.47
CA ARG A 173 6.30 -11.57 10.00
C ARG A 173 5.83 -10.85 8.74
N LEU A 174 5.95 -9.53 8.75
CA LEU A 174 5.81 -8.66 7.57
C LEU A 174 7.17 -8.04 7.22
N PRO A 175 7.39 -7.57 5.98
CA PRO A 175 8.64 -6.91 5.62
C PRO A 175 8.97 -5.68 6.47
N ALA A 176 10.26 -5.46 6.72
CA ALA A 176 10.76 -4.36 7.55
C ALA A 176 10.24 -2.96 7.13
N TRP A 177 10.07 -2.72 5.82
CA TRP A 177 9.58 -1.44 5.31
C TRP A 177 8.10 -1.16 5.63
N ILE A 178 7.33 -2.19 6.02
CA ILE A 178 5.98 -2.10 6.56
C ILE A 178 6.04 -2.01 8.09
N VAL A 179 6.84 -2.86 8.73
CA VAL A 179 6.96 -2.96 10.20
C VAL A 179 7.44 -1.65 10.84
N ARG A 180 8.34 -0.90 10.19
CA ARG A 180 8.88 0.39 10.68
C ARG A 180 7.83 1.46 11.03
N HIS A 181 6.60 1.30 10.56
CA HIS A 181 5.50 2.24 10.81
C HIS A 181 4.75 1.94 12.13
N GLY A 182 5.17 0.91 12.86
CA GLY A 182 4.56 0.51 14.14
C GLY A 182 3.15 -0.05 13.98
N THR A 183 2.44 -0.20 15.10
CA THR A 183 1.10 -0.82 15.16
C THR A 183 -0.06 0.17 15.21
N GLY A 184 0.20 1.47 15.38
CA GLY A 184 -0.85 2.49 15.54
C GLY A 184 -1.84 2.62 14.37
N GLY A 185 -1.49 2.07 13.19
CA GLY A 185 -2.38 2.01 12.03
C GLY A 185 -3.42 0.88 12.06
N GLY A 186 -3.39 -0.01 13.06
CA GLY A 186 -4.26 -1.19 13.10
C GLY A 186 -4.72 -1.57 14.51
N LYS A 187 -5.70 -2.47 14.57
CA LYS A 187 -6.16 -3.10 15.83
C LYS A 187 -6.39 -4.59 15.61
N CYS A 188 -6.10 -5.38 16.65
CA CYS A 188 -6.36 -6.81 16.65
C CYS A 188 -6.92 -7.26 18.00
N ALA A 189 -8.13 -7.81 17.99
CA ALA A 189 -8.74 -8.47 19.13
C ALA A 189 -8.87 -9.96 18.82
N VAL A 190 -8.39 -10.79 19.73
CA VAL A 190 -8.56 -12.24 19.71
C VAL A 190 -9.39 -12.55 20.96
N THR A 191 -10.56 -13.13 20.75
CA THR A 191 -11.48 -13.51 21.81
C THR A 191 -11.64 -15.01 21.75
N VAL A 192 -11.16 -15.69 22.80
CA VAL A 192 -11.30 -17.13 22.98
C VAL A 192 -12.26 -17.33 24.15
N THR A 193 -13.36 -18.02 23.91
CA THR A 193 -14.34 -18.43 24.91
C THR A 193 -14.58 -19.92 24.77
N ARG A 194 -15.23 -20.54 25.76
CA ARG A 194 -15.58 -21.97 25.71
C ARG A 194 -16.38 -22.36 24.46
N THR A 195 -17.15 -21.43 23.90
CA THR A 195 -18.09 -21.71 22.80
C THR A 195 -17.69 -21.04 21.47
N LYS A 196 -16.69 -20.15 21.48
CA LYS A 196 -16.35 -19.35 20.32
C LYS A 196 -14.91 -18.86 20.36
N VAL A 197 -14.22 -19.03 19.24
CA VAL A 197 -12.97 -18.35 18.92
C VAL A 197 -13.26 -17.29 17.85
N HIS A 198 -12.89 -16.04 18.09
CA HIS A 198 -13.15 -14.92 17.19
C HIS A 198 -11.92 -14.02 17.07
N ILE A 199 -11.58 -13.61 15.84
CA ILE A 199 -10.51 -12.64 15.59
C ILE A 199 -11.09 -11.45 14.82
N ARG A 200 -10.94 -10.26 15.39
CA ARG A 200 -11.29 -8.99 14.76
C ARG A 200 -10.02 -8.22 14.41
N MET A 201 -9.83 -7.93 13.13
CA MET A 201 -8.70 -7.19 12.59
C MET A 201 -9.19 -5.89 11.94
N GLU A 202 -8.55 -4.77 12.25
CA GLU A 202 -8.91 -3.47 11.69
C GLU A 202 -7.68 -2.77 11.13
N ASN A 203 -7.81 -2.22 9.92
CA ASN A 203 -6.86 -1.27 9.35
C ASN A 203 -7.47 0.14 9.47
N ILE A 204 -6.97 0.92 10.42
CA ILE A 204 -7.49 2.24 10.79
C ILE A 204 -6.63 3.39 10.24
N VAL A 205 -5.72 3.11 9.30
CA VAL A 205 -4.94 4.15 8.62
C VAL A 205 -5.90 5.16 7.99
N GLY A 206 -5.79 6.45 8.35
CA GLY A 206 -6.83 7.46 8.08
C GLY A 206 -7.22 7.68 6.61
N PHE A 207 -6.43 7.17 5.67
CA PHE A 207 -6.73 7.22 4.23
C PHE A 207 -7.09 5.86 3.62
N ALA A 208 -7.15 4.77 4.39
CA ALA A 208 -7.45 3.42 3.91
C ALA A 208 -8.78 3.34 3.15
N ALA A 209 -9.83 3.96 3.71
CA ALA A 209 -11.16 3.99 3.10
C ALA A 209 -11.21 4.74 1.75
N LYS A 210 -10.22 5.60 1.46
CA LYS A 210 -10.14 6.39 0.22
C LYS A 210 -9.41 5.64 -0.90
N VAL A 211 -8.86 4.45 -0.62
CA VAL A 211 -8.11 3.66 -1.59
C VAL A 211 -9.08 2.87 -2.47
N ALA A 212 -9.15 3.27 -3.75
CA ALA A 212 -10.02 2.63 -4.73
C ALA A 212 -9.78 1.11 -4.82
N GLY A 213 -10.85 0.34 -4.74
CA GLY A 213 -10.82 -1.12 -4.89
C GLY A 213 -10.20 -1.88 -3.71
N LEU A 214 -9.81 -1.22 -2.60
CA LEU A 214 -9.22 -1.91 -1.46
C LEU A 214 -10.19 -2.95 -0.86
N LYS A 215 -11.48 -2.61 -0.70
CA LYS A 215 -12.50 -3.55 -0.21
C LYS A 215 -12.52 -4.85 -1.03
N ARG A 216 -12.61 -4.73 -2.36
CA ARG A 216 -12.62 -5.89 -3.28
C ARG A 216 -11.35 -6.73 -3.14
N ARG A 217 -10.19 -6.10 -2.99
CA ARG A 217 -8.90 -6.80 -2.84
C ARG A 217 -8.79 -7.56 -1.53
N ILE A 218 -9.29 -6.98 -0.43
CA ILE A 218 -9.29 -7.65 0.87
C ILE A 218 -10.29 -8.83 0.87
N GLN A 219 -11.47 -8.67 0.24
CA GLN A 219 -12.38 -9.80 0.05
C GLN A 219 -11.70 -10.93 -0.75
N TRP A 220 -11.05 -10.59 -1.86
CA TRP A 220 -10.27 -11.57 -2.63
C TRP A 220 -9.20 -12.28 -1.77
N ALA A 221 -8.54 -11.58 -0.85
CA ALA A 221 -7.56 -12.18 0.05
C ALA A 221 -8.20 -13.21 1.01
N LEU A 222 -9.45 -12.99 1.45
CA LEU A 222 -10.23 -13.97 2.22
C LEU A 222 -10.58 -15.18 1.34
N ASP A 223 -11.09 -14.95 0.14
CA ASP A 223 -11.53 -16.02 -0.76
C ASP A 223 -10.35 -16.92 -1.17
N VAL A 224 -9.18 -16.33 -1.43
CA VAL A 224 -7.95 -17.07 -1.71
C VAL A 224 -7.50 -17.89 -0.50
N GLN A 225 -7.70 -17.38 0.72
CA GLN A 225 -7.39 -18.14 1.92
C GLN A 225 -8.34 -19.32 2.12
N ALA A 226 -9.64 -19.15 1.84
CA ALA A 226 -10.61 -20.24 1.85
C ALA A 226 -10.21 -21.34 0.85
N ASN A 227 -9.93 -20.95 -0.41
CA ASN A 227 -9.47 -21.88 -1.44
C ASN A 227 -8.18 -22.63 -1.07
N ALA A 228 -7.29 -22.02 -0.28
CA ALA A 228 -6.09 -22.68 0.18
C ALA A 228 -6.39 -23.78 1.22
N LEU A 229 -7.40 -23.59 2.06
CA LEU A 229 -7.88 -24.60 3.00
C LEU A 229 -8.58 -25.75 2.26
N ASP A 230 -9.44 -25.44 1.29
CA ASP A 230 -10.12 -26.44 0.46
C ASP A 230 -9.11 -27.37 -0.22
N ARG A 231 -8.09 -26.80 -0.87
CA ARG A 231 -7.01 -27.59 -1.49
C ARG A 231 -6.23 -28.42 -0.48
N ALA A 232 -6.06 -27.94 0.75
CA ALA A 232 -5.38 -28.69 1.78
C ALA A 232 -6.21 -29.91 2.21
N VAL A 233 -7.53 -29.76 2.33
CA VAL A 233 -8.46 -30.89 2.55
C VAL A 233 -8.37 -31.91 1.42
N ASP A 234 -8.46 -31.48 0.17
CA ASP A 234 -8.36 -32.38 -0.98
C ASP A 234 -7.06 -33.19 -0.99
N ASN A 235 -5.96 -32.54 -0.59
CA ASN A 235 -4.66 -33.20 -0.50
C ASN A 235 -4.60 -34.23 0.63
N ILE A 236 -5.23 -33.94 1.78
CA ILE A 236 -5.35 -34.88 2.90
C ILE A 236 -6.18 -36.09 2.49
N LEU A 237 -7.36 -35.87 1.91
CA LEU A 237 -8.25 -36.94 1.46
C LEU A 237 -7.59 -37.81 0.38
N ARG A 238 -6.88 -37.19 -0.59
CA ARG A 238 -6.13 -37.93 -1.61
C ARG A 238 -5.01 -38.78 -1.00
N LYS A 239 -4.32 -38.27 0.02
CA LYS A 239 -3.27 -39.02 0.72
C LYS A 239 -3.88 -40.20 1.49
N ALA A 240 -4.97 -39.99 2.22
CA ALA A 240 -5.68 -41.04 2.94
C ALA A 240 -6.20 -42.13 2.00
N GLY A 241 -6.82 -41.76 0.87
CA GLY A 241 -7.30 -42.71 -0.14
C GLY A 241 -6.18 -43.58 -0.71
N ARG A 242 -5.02 -42.98 -1.04
CA ARG A 242 -3.83 -43.73 -1.48
C ARG A 242 -3.34 -44.71 -0.40
N SER A 243 -3.29 -44.28 0.86
CA SER A 243 -2.90 -45.14 1.98
C SER A 243 -3.87 -46.29 2.22
N ALA A 244 -5.16 -46.10 1.92
CA ALA A 244 -6.20 -47.13 2.00
C ALA A 244 -6.28 -48.04 0.75
N GLY A 245 -5.36 -47.89 -0.21
CA GLY A 245 -5.30 -48.76 -1.39
C GLY A 245 -6.18 -48.31 -2.57
N PHE A 246 -6.90 -47.19 -2.46
CA PHE A 246 -7.63 -46.63 -3.60
C PHE A 246 -6.63 -46.00 -4.58
N ARG A 247 -6.35 -46.69 -5.69
CA ARG A 247 -5.63 -46.13 -6.84
C ARG A 247 -6.63 -45.31 -7.68
N ARG A 248 -6.19 -44.12 -8.10
CA ARG A 248 -6.92 -43.31 -9.08
C ARG A 248 -6.86 -43.96 -10.44
#